data_AF-A0A512U998-F1
#
_entry.id   AF-A0A512U998-F1
#
_cell.length_a   1.000
_cell.length_b   1.000
_cell.length_c   1.000
_cell.angle_alpha   90.00
_cell.angle_beta   90.00
_cell.angle_gamma   90.00
#
_symmetry.space_group_name_H-M   'P 1'
#
loop_
_entity.id
_entity.type
_entity.pdbx_description
1 polymer ?
#
loop_
_entity_poly.entity_id
_entity_poly.type
_entity_poly.pdbx_seq_one_letter_code
_entity_poly.pdbx_strand_id
1 'polypeptide(L)'
;MSKKEPTIDRYTKLKNDLTRSILKKKEIDAKLAELEESIYEKETEYFNDSTYGNIVKGFDNFAKGSSGGSNKRKLVITDEDHIFSMSSATFVKALSKKQGTASGTTDLDDYEDSVEPGNATVVTKDSGGSTPTRKKKS
;
A
#
# COMPACT_ATOMS: atom_id res chain seq x y z
N MET A 1 -5.79 49.16 -7.27
CA MET A 1 -5.80 48.79 -5.84
C MET A 1 -5.73 47.27 -5.72
N SER A 2 -4.54 46.71 -5.45
CA SER A 2 -4.37 45.27 -5.25
C SER A 2 -4.76 44.94 -3.81
N LYS A 3 -5.98 44.44 -3.59
CA LYS A 3 -6.39 43.97 -2.27
C LYS A 3 -5.49 42.79 -1.91
N LYS A 4 -4.54 43.00 -0.99
CA LYS A 4 -3.88 41.90 -0.29
C LYS A 4 -4.98 41.21 0.52
N GLU A 5 -5.45 40.07 0.03
CA GLU A 5 -6.25 39.12 0.80
C GLU A 5 -5.64 38.98 2.21
N PRO A 6 -6.46 38.91 3.29
CA PRO A 6 -5.93 38.74 4.63
C PRO A 6 -5.08 37.47 4.65
N THR A 7 -3.80 37.60 4.97
CA THR A 7 -2.83 36.50 4.94
C THR A 7 -3.27 35.32 5.81
N ILE A 8 -4.09 35.60 6.84
CA ILE A 8 -4.71 34.62 7.72
C ILE A 8 -5.78 33.79 6.99
N ASP A 9 -6.62 34.39 6.14
CA ASP A 9 -7.67 33.70 5.40
C ASP A 9 -7.09 32.80 4.31
N ARG A 10 -6.00 33.24 3.69
CA ARG A 10 -5.23 32.40 2.76
C ARG A 10 -4.61 31.20 3.49
N TYR A 11 -4.07 31.42 4.68
CA TYR A 11 -3.47 30.36 5.49
C TYR A 11 -4.51 29.34 5.95
N THR A 12 -5.66 29.78 6.46
CA THR A 12 -6.74 28.89 6.91
C THR A 12 -7.31 28.07 5.76
N LYS A 13 -7.51 28.69 4.58
CA LYS A 13 -7.90 27.98 3.37
C LYS A 13 -6.90 26.90 2.99
N LEU A 14 -5.61 27.25 2.91
CA LEU A 14 -4.56 26.30 2.53
C LEU A 14 -4.43 25.16 3.55
N LYS A 15 -4.58 25.45 4.84
CA LYS A 15 -4.61 24.45 5.91
C LYS A 15 -5.77 23.47 5.72
N ASN A 16 -6.98 23.98 5.46
CA ASN A 16 -8.15 23.14 5.24
C ASN A 16 -8.01 22.28 3.97
N ASP A 17 -7.48 22.85 2.88
CA ASP A 17 -7.22 22.13 1.63
C ASP A 17 -6.17 21.01 1.82
N LEU A 18 -5.12 21.28 2.61
CA LEU A 18 -4.12 20.29 2.98
C LEU A 18 -4.73 19.16 3.80
N THR A 19 -5.47 19.48 4.87
CA THR A 19 -6.14 18.47 5.71
C THR A 19 -7.09 17.61 4.88
N ARG A 20 -7.88 18.22 3.98
CA ARG A 20 -8.75 17.49 3.07
C ARG A 20 -7.96 16.54 2.16
N SER A 21 -6.82 16.99 1.64
CA SER A 21 -5.97 16.18 0.76
C SER A 21 -5.36 14.99 1.49
N ILE A 22 -4.90 15.18 2.73
CA ILE A 22 -4.37 14.10 3.58
C ILE A 22 -5.45 13.07 3.88
N LEU A 23 -6.65 13.49 4.29
CA LEU A 23 -7.75 12.57 4.56
C LEU A 23 -8.15 11.79 3.30
N LYS A 24 -8.19 12.46 2.15
CA LYS A 24 -8.47 11.81 0.86
C LYS A 24 -7.38 10.81 0.47
N LYS A 25 -6.11 11.13 0.72
CA LYS A 25 -4.99 10.19 0.52
C LYS A 25 -5.20 8.95 1.39
N LYS A 26 -5.44 9.11 2.70
CA LYS A 26 -5.71 7.98 3.61
C LYS A 26 -6.89 7.12 3.15
N GLU A 27 -7.98 7.73 2.67
CA GLU A 27 -9.14 7.01 2.13
C GLU A 27 -8.78 6.18 0.88
N ILE A 28 -8.02 6.77 -0.05
CA ILE A 28 -7.58 6.08 -1.27
C ILE A 28 -6.61 4.94 -0.94
N ASP A 29 -5.66 5.17 -0.03
CA ASP A 29 -4.70 4.17 0.41
C ASP A 29 -5.42 2.96 1.03
N ALA A 30 -6.47 3.20 1.83
CA ALA A 30 -7.30 2.12 2.40
C ALA A 30 -8.06 1.33 1.34
N LYS A 31 -8.67 2.01 0.35
CA LYS A 31 -9.38 1.35 -0.76
C LYS A 31 -8.42 0.56 -1.66
N LEU A 32 -7.20 1.07 -1.85
CA LEU A 32 -6.19 0.36 -2.62
C LEU A 32 -5.81 -0.95 -1.92
N ALA A 33 -5.58 -0.92 -0.60
CA ALA A 33 -5.27 -2.12 0.17
C ALA A 33 -6.40 -3.17 0.11
N GLU A 34 -7.66 -2.75 0.24
CA GLU A 34 -8.83 -3.62 0.11
C GLU A 34 -8.92 -4.26 -1.29
N LEU A 35 -8.67 -3.49 -2.35
CA LEU A 35 -8.68 -4.00 -3.71
C LEU A 35 -7.53 -4.98 -3.96
N GLU A 36 -6.34 -4.71 -3.45
CA GLU A 36 -5.18 -5.59 -3.55
C GLU A 36 -5.42 -6.95 -2.86
N GLU A 37 -6.05 -6.93 -1.69
CA GLU A 37 -6.48 -8.16 -0.99
C GLU A 37 -7.50 -8.94 -1.83
N SER A 38 -8.53 -8.24 -2.36
CA SER A 38 -9.54 -8.88 -3.20
C SER A 38 -8.95 -9.50 -4.48
N ILE A 39 -7.97 -8.85 -5.11
CA ILE A 39 -7.27 -9.40 -6.28
C ILE A 39 -6.57 -10.72 -5.90
N TYR A 40 -5.82 -10.73 -4.79
CA TYR A 40 -5.09 -11.92 -4.36
C TYR A 40 -6.03 -13.10 -4.03
N GLU A 41 -7.15 -12.83 -3.36
CA GLU A 41 -8.19 -13.82 -3.09
C GLU A 41 -8.77 -14.39 -4.39
N LYS A 42 -9.09 -13.52 -5.35
CA LYS A 42 -9.65 -13.93 -6.65
C LYS A 42 -8.67 -14.73 -7.49
N GLU A 43 -7.39 -14.40 -7.46
CA GLU A 43 -6.35 -15.22 -8.08
C GLU A 43 -6.31 -16.61 -7.44
N THR A 44 -6.32 -16.68 -6.11
CA THR A 44 -6.32 -17.96 -5.36
C THR A 44 -7.55 -18.81 -5.71
N GLU A 45 -8.73 -18.19 -5.74
CA GLU A 45 -9.98 -18.84 -6.16
C GLU A 45 -9.88 -19.38 -7.60
N TYR A 46 -9.45 -18.52 -8.54
CA TYR A 46 -9.29 -18.89 -9.95
C TYR A 46 -8.30 -20.04 -10.15
N PHE A 47 -7.18 -20.04 -9.43
CA PHE A 47 -6.18 -21.12 -9.51
C PHE A 47 -6.67 -22.44 -8.92
N ASN A 48 -7.49 -22.39 -7.87
CA ASN A 48 -8.08 -23.60 -7.29
C ASN A 48 -9.08 -24.26 -8.23
N ASP A 49 -9.85 -23.45 -8.98
CA ASP A 49 -10.83 -23.96 -9.94
C ASP A 49 -10.18 -24.39 -11.28
N SER A 50 -9.03 -23.80 -11.63
CA SER A 50 -8.33 -24.02 -12.90
C SER A 50 -7.48 -25.31 -12.91
N THR A 51 -8.14 -26.46 -13.06
CA THR A 51 -7.47 -27.78 -13.04
C THR A 51 -6.69 -28.11 -14.32
N TYR A 52 -7.17 -27.67 -15.50
CA TYR A 52 -6.68 -28.13 -16.81
C TYR A 52 -5.86 -27.08 -17.58
N GLY A 53 -5.53 -25.97 -16.94
CA GLY A 53 -4.84 -24.84 -17.55
C GLY A 53 -5.36 -23.52 -16.99
N ASN A 54 -4.52 -22.50 -17.05
CA ASN A 54 -4.84 -21.16 -16.58
C ASN A 54 -4.11 -20.11 -17.42
N ILE A 55 -4.50 -18.84 -17.28
CA ILE A 55 -3.91 -17.74 -18.04
C ILE A 55 -2.41 -17.50 -17.77
N VAL A 56 -1.87 -18.02 -16.66
CA VAL A 56 -0.46 -17.79 -16.27
C VAL A 56 0.46 -18.85 -16.91
N LYS A 57 0.05 -20.11 -16.92
CA LYS A 57 0.85 -21.26 -17.39
C LYS A 57 0.38 -21.83 -18.73
N GLY A 58 -0.75 -21.36 -19.26
CA GLY A 58 -1.33 -21.79 -20.53
C GLY A 58 -2.37 -22.91 -20.42
N PHE A 59 -2.96 -23.25 -21.58
CA PHE A 59 -4.09 -24.19 -21.72
C PHE A 59 -3.75 -25.46 -22.50
N ASP A 60 -2.47 -25.78 -22.67
CA ASP A 60 -2.02 -26.95 -23.46
C ASP A 60 -2.56 -28.30 -22.95
N ASN A 61 -2.92 -28.36 -21.66
CA ASN A 61 -3.50 -29.53 -21.01
C ASN A 61 -5.02 -29.65 -21.23
N PHE A 62 -5.69 -28.59 -21.71
CA PHE A 62 -7.12 -28.59 -21.99
C PHE A 62 -7.47 -29.56 -23.13
N ALA A 63 -6.68 -29.55 -24.21
CA ALA A 63 -6.89 -30.44 -25.36
C ALA A 63 -6.49 -31.91 -25.08
N LYS A 64 -5.57 -32.15 -24.13
CA LYS A 64 -5.03 -33.48 -23.80
C LYS A 64 -5.87 -34.21 -22.75
N GLY A 65 -6.72 -33.51 -21.99
CA GLY A 65 -7.54 -34.06 -20.91
C GLY A 65 -8.64 -35.04 -21.34
N SER A 66 -8.91 -35.19 -22.64
CA SER A 66 -9.88 -36.18 -23.13
C SER A 66 -9.29 -37.57 -23.40
N SER A 67 -7.96 -37.73 -23.45
CA SER A 67 -7.31 -39.02 -23.66
C SER A 67 -6.78 -39.54 -22.33
N GLY A 68 -7.46 -40.55 -21.78
CA GLY A 68 -7.35 -41.03 -20.39
C GLY A 68 -6.04 -41.68 -19.97
N GLY A 69 -4.92 -40.96 -20.02
CA GLY A 69 -3.65 -41.47 -19.51
C GLY A 69 -2.72 -40.38 -19.03
N SER A 70 -2.18 -40.58 -17.82
CA SER A 70 -0.98 -39.92 -17.28
C SER A 70 -1.22 -38.62 -16.49
N ASN A 71 -1.42 -38.80 -15.17
CA ASN A 71 -1.06 -37.86 -14.11
C ASN A 71 -1.76 -36.48 -14.13
N LYS A 72 -2.93 -36.43 -13.48
CA LYS A 72 -3.56 -35.23 -12.93
C LYS A 72 -2.66 -34.54 -11.88
N ARG A 73 -1.44 -34.14 -12.23
CA ARG A 73 -0.61 -33.33 -11.34
C ARG A 73 -1.27 -31.97 -11.28
N LYS A 74 -1.95 -31.71 -10.16
CA LYS A 74 -2.42 -30.38 -9.80
C LYS A 74 -1.28 -29.41 -10.10
N LEU A 75 -1.55 -28.41 -10.94
CA LEU A 75 -0.56 -27.44 -11.34
C LEU A 75 -0.03 -26.79 -10.05
N VAL A 76 1.29 -26.84 -9.84
CA VAL A 76 1.89 -26.22 -8.67
C VAL A 76 1.86 -24.72 -8.93
N ILE A 77 1.07 -24.01 -8.11
CA ILE A 77 0.96 -22.57 -8.12
C ILE A 77 1.91 -22.06 -7.04
N THR A 78 2.76 -21.12 -7.43
CA THR A 78 3.70 -20.43 -6.54
C THR A 78 3.24 -18.99 -6.33
N ASP A 79 3.75 -18.33 -5.28
CA ASP A 79 3.44 -16.90 -5.05
C ASP A 79 3.85 -16.01 -6.24
N GLU A 80 4.86 -16.42 -7.02
CA GLU A 80 5.29 -15.72 -8.25
C GLU A 80 4.25 -15.83 -9.39
N ASP A 81 3.34 -16.80 -9.33
CA ASP A 81 2.27 -16.97 -10.32
C ASP A 81 1.08 -16.02 -10.11
N HIS A 82 1.03 -15.33 -8.97
CA HIS A 82 0.05 -14.30 -8.66
C HIS A 82 0.38 -12.98 -9.38
N ILE A 83 0.41 -13.04 -10.72
CA ILE A 83 0.89 -11.96 -11.58
C ILE A 83 0.10 -10.65 -11.45
N PHE A 84 -1.18 -10.71 -11.06
CA PHE A 84 -1.98 -9.50 -10.84
C PHE A 84 -1.62 -8.85 -9.51
N SER A 85 -1.47 -9.63 -8.43
CA SER A 85 -0.96 -9.10 -7.17
C SER A 85 0.50 -8.63 -7.27
N MET A 86 1.34 -9.35 -8.00
CA MET A 86 2.74 -8.95 -8.26
C MET A 86 2.86 -7.71 -9.14
N SER A 87 1.79 -7.29 -9.83
CA SER A 87 1.78 -6.05 -10.62
C SER A 87 1.71 -4.78 -9.75
N SER A 88 1.33 -4.90 -8.46
CA SER A 88 1.33 -3.77 -7.54
C SER A 88 2.63 -3.68 -6.73
N ALA A 89 3.35 -2.56 -6.89
CA ALA A 89 4.53 -2.26 -6.09
C ALA A 89 4.19 -2.11 -4.59
N THR A 90 3.00 -1.60 -4.27
CA THR A 90 2.54 -1.44 -2.88
C THR A 90 2.32 -2.81 -2.23
N PHE A 91 1.68 -3.74 -2.95
CA PHE A 91 1.49 -5.12 -2.50
C PHE A 91 2.84 -5.83 -2.29
N VAL A 92 3.77 -5.72 -3.25
CA VAL A 92 5.11 -6.33 -3.14
C VAL A 92 5.90 -5.75 -1.96
N LYS A 93 5.81 -4.43 -1.73
CA LYS A 93 6.43 -3.78 -0.56
C LYS A 93 5.82 -4.30 0.75
N ALA A 94 4.49 -4.46 0.82
CA ALA A 94 3.80 -5.00 1.99
C ALA A 94 4.19 -6.46 2.26
N LEU A 95 4.29 -7.29 1.21
CA LEU A 95 4.72 -8.68 1.29
C LEU A 95 6.17 -8.79 1.80
N SER A 96 7.07 -7.95 1.28
CA SER A 96 8.48 -7.88 1.69
C SER A 96 8.63 -7.42 3.15
N LYS A 97 7.78 -6.48 3.60
CA LYS A 97 7.71 -6.05 4.99
C LYS A 97 7.26 -7.20 5.91
N LYS A 98 6.26 -7.97 5.48
CA LYS A 98 5.75 -9.15 6.23
C LYS A 98 6.76 -10.29 6.28
N GLN A 99 7.55 -10.50 5.24
CA GLN A 99 8.61 -11.51 5.19
C GLN A 99 9.93 -11.08 5.90
N GLY A 100 9.98 -9.86 6.45
CA GLY A 100 11.13 -9.39 7.23
C GLY A 100 12.38 -9.08 6.39
N THR A 101 12.25 -8.98 5.06
CA THR A 101 13.36 -8.70 4.13
C THR A 101 13.56 -7.21 3.84
N ALA A 102 12.64 -6.34 4.30
CA ALA A 102 12.77 -4.89 4.17
C ALA A 102 13.75 -4.31 5.21
N SER A 103 15.04 -4.26 4.85
CA SER A 103 16.07 -3.55 5.63
C SER A 103 16.13 -2.08 5.20
N GLY A 104 15.72 -1.17 6.09
CA GLY A 104 16.41 0.12 6.26
C GLY A 104 16.10 1.28 5.29
N THR A 105 14.85 1.53 4.89
CA THR A 105 14.46 2.90 4.51
C THR A 105 13.64 3.49 5.64
N THR A 106 14.18 4.51 6.31
CA THR A 106 13.43 5.32 7.29
C THR A 106 12.14 5.80 6.64
N ASP A 107 11.02 5.19 7.01
CA ASP A 107 9.70 5.52 6.49
C ASP A 107 9.35 6.92 6.99
N LEU A 108 9.51 7.92 6.13
CA LEU A 108 9.01 9.27 6.42
C LEU A 108 7.46 9.27 6.50
N ASP A 109 6.81 8.20 6.03
CA ASP A 109 5.37 8.02 6.03
C ASP A 109 4.80 7.72 7.44
N ASP A 110 5.60 7.19 8.38
CA ASP A 110 5.18 6.99 9.78
C ASP A 110 4.91 8.33 10.50
N TYR A 111 5.44 9.45 9.99
CA TYR A 111 5.17 10.79 10.54
C TYR A 111 3.78 11.33 10.16
N GLU A 112 3.14 10.79 9.11
CA GLU A 112 1.81 11.23 8.65
C GLU A 112 0.65 10.71 9.54
N ASP A 113 0.91 9.74 10.43
CA ASP A 113 -0.13 9.16 11.27
C ASP A 113 -0.35 9.87 12.61
N SER A 114 0.53 10.80 12.99
CA SER A 114 0.44 11.54 14.26
C SER A 114 -0.43 12.80 14.21
N VAL A 115 -1.04 13.12 13.07
CA VAL A 115 -1.93 14.30 12.96
C VAL A 115 -3.39 13.91 13.17
N GLU A 116 -3.80 13.82 14.44
CA GLU A 116 -5.21 13.68 14.81
C GLU A 116 -6.00 14.95 14.40
N PRO A 117 -7.12 14.85 13.67
CA PRO A 117 -7.96 15.99 13.33
C PRO A 117 -8.92 16.27 14.50
N GLY A 118 -8.37 16.65 15.65
CA GLY A 118 -9.15 16.80 16.88
C GLY A 118 -8.54 17.82 17.81
N ASN A 119 -9.08 19.05 17.75
CA ASN A 119 -8.93 20.09 18.77
C ASN A 119 -7.63 20.92 18.78
N ALA A 120 -7.52 21.86 17.84
CA ALA A 120 -6.66 23.03 18.00
C ALA A 120 -7.29 24.04 18.99
N THR A 121 -7.37 23.68 20.28
CA THR A 121 -7.42 24.69 21.33
C THR A 121 -5.99 25.16 21.52
N VAL A 122 -5.71 26.39 21.09
CA VAL A 122 -4.42 27.05 21.28
C VAL A 122 -4.14 27.16 22.77
N VAL A 123 -3.29 26.27 23.29
CA VAL A 123 -2.61 26.48 24.57
C VAL A 123 -1.17 26.81 24.22
N THR A 124 -0.88 28.10 24.15
CA THR A 124 0.48 28.61 24.27
C THR A 124 0.98 28.24 25.66
N LYS A 125 1.88 27.26 25.75
CA LYS A 125 2.73 27.11 26.94
C LYS A 125 4.15 26.81 26.49
N ASP A 126 4.97 27.82 26.72
CA ASP A 126 6.41 27.85 26.60
C ASP A 126 7.06 26.76 27.47
N SER A 127 7.89 25.89 26.89
CA SER A 127 8.88 25.09 27.64
C SER A 127 9.83 24.39 26.67
N GLY A 128 11.13 24.70 26.80
CA GLY A 128 12.20 24.24 25.94
C GLY A 128 12.43 22.73 25.90
N GLY A 129 13.02 22.28 24.79
CA GLY A 129 13.48 20.92 24.58
C GLY A 129 14.59 20.90 23.52
N SER A 130 15.78 20.50 23.96
CA SER A 130 17.07 20.56 23.29
C SER A 130 17.17 19.74 22.00
N THR A 131 17.84 20.29 20.98
CA THR A 131 18.31 19.55 19.80
C THR A 131 19.47 18.61 20.16
N PRO A 132 19.41 17.29 19.85
CA PRO A 132 20.55 16.40 20.11
C PRO A 132 21.59 16.51 18.99
N THR A 133 22.80 16.88 19.35
CA THR A 133 23.97 16.88 18.47
C THR A 133 24.51 15.45 18.28
N ARG A 134 24.67 15.06 17.02
CA ARG A 134 25.17 13.76 16.57
C ARG A 134 26.70 13.68 16.74
N LYS A 135 27.19 12.93 17.73
CA LYS A 135 28.63 12.60 17.84
C LYS A 135 28.97 11.43 16.93
N LYS A 136 29.85 11.67 15.94
CA LYS A 136 30.62 10.61 15.25
C LYS A 136 31.69 10.09 16.21
N LYS A 137 31.78 8.77 16.36
CA LYS A 137 32.88 8.10 17.07
C LYS A 137 33.84 7.51 16.02
N SER A 138 35.13 7.78 16.23
CA SER A 138 36.27 7.18 15.54
C SER A 138 36.57 5.78 16.09
#